data_AF-A0A9E4MDQ9-F1
#
_entry.id   AF-A0A9E4MDQ9-F1
#
_cell.length_a   1.000
_cell.length_b   1.000
_cell.length_c   1.000
_cell.angle_alpha   90.00
_cell.angle_beta   90.00
_cell.angle_gamma   90.00
#
_symmetry.space_group_name_H-M   'P 1'
#
loop_
_entity.id
_entity.type
_entity.pdbx_description
1 polymer ?
#
loop_
_entity_poly.entity_id
_entity_poly.type
_entity_poly.pdbx_seq_one_letter_code
_entity_poly.pdbx_strand_id
1 'polypeptide(L)'
;MKSRPILSGILLASGLLAFALLASCASPAPPPEPEPAPEPPPAAAAASGGVMRVAEFEHLTTPRVDLSNEADGESPLRRACPESQENCQVYWAYTGNWMRNTILPVRHRELLILRTAWLSRGDYIWGRHDEIGKEAGLSAEEIARVTEGPDAAGWSDFEATLLRVADELHTSRFVSDATWTALGAEYNADQQREAVQIVGSYTQLAMFQNTLGVPLPDGYMGLPD
;
A
#
# COMPACT_ATOMS: atom_id res chain seq x y z
N MET A 1 27.57 -54.64 13.75
CA MET A 1 29.01 -54.57 14.06
C MET A 1 29.62 -53.38 13.32
N LYS A 2 30.07 -52.38 14.10
CA LYS A 2 31.14 -51.39 13.88
C LYS A 2 31.13 -50.40 12.68
N SER A 3 30.92 -49.13 13.08
CA SER A 3 31.81 -47.96 12.92
C SER A 3 31.63 -46.93 11.80
N ARG A 4 31.31 -45.70 12.26
CA ARG A 4 31.60 -44.39 11.64
C ARG A 4 33.08 -44.00 11.82
N PRO A 5 33.58 -42.98 11.10
CA PRO A 5 33.94 -41.69 11.75
C PRO A 5 33.67 -40.44 10.84
N ILE A 6 33.78 -39.15 11.19
CA ILE A 6 33.90 -38.32 12.41
C ILE A 6 33.57 -36.87 11.96
N LEU A 7 32.85 -36.11 12.81
CA LEU A 7 32.65 -34.66 12.72
C LEU A 7 33.92 -33.92 13.19
N SER A 8 34.30 -32.84 12.50
CA SER A 8 35.28 -31.87 12.99
C SER A 8 34.55 -30.65 13.54
N GLY A 9 34.74 -30.37 14.83
CA GLY A 9 34.20 -29.19 15.52
C GLY A 9 35.17 -28.01 15.54
N ILE A 10 34.74 -26.90 16.14
CA ILE A 10 35.58 -25.92 16.84
C ILE A 10 34.73 -25.39 18.01
N LEU A 11 35.23 -25.60 19.22
CA LEU A 11 34.81 -24.99 20.48
C LEU A 11 35.93 -24.03 20.86
N LEU A 12 35.64 -22.78 21.24
CA LEU A 12 36.60 -21.93 21.94
C LEU A 12 35.91 -21.27 23.13
N ALA A 13 36.63 -21.33 24.25
CA ALA A 13 36.15 -21.25 25.62
C ALA A 13 36.09 -19.82 26.16
N SER A 14 35.14 -19.61 27.07
CA SER A 14 35.01 -18.44 27.93
C SER A 14 36.11 -18.42 29.00
N GLY A 15 36.83 -17.31 29.11
CA GLY A 15 37.81 -17.06 30.19
C GLY A 15 37.39 -15.85 31.02
N LEU A 16 37.08 -16.09 32.30
CA LEU A 16 36.98 -15.06 33.34
C LEU A 16 38.39 -14.65 33.79
N LEU A 17 38.67 -13.35 33.86
CA LEU A 17 39.68 -12.79 34.77
C LEU A 17 39.08 -11.62 35.53
N ALA A 18 39.02 -11.76 36.85
CA ALA A 18 38.67 -10.71 37.80
C ALA A 18 39.93 -9.86 38.09
N PHE A 19 39.81 -8.54 37.94
CA PHE A 19 40.77 -7.58 38.47
C PHE A 19 40.00 -6.58 39.34
N ALA A 20 40.29 -6.59 40.64
CA ALA A 20 39.81 -5.60 41.59
C ALA A 20 40.72 -4.35 41.49
N LEU A 21 40.13 -3.21 41.13
CA LEU A 21 40.72 -1.89 41.40
C LEU A 21 39.75 -1.10 42.29
N LEU A 22 40.24 -0.72 43.47
CA LEU A 22 39.64 0.30 44.32
C LEU A 22 39.91 1.67 43.70
N ALA A 23 38.85 2.35 43.26
CA ALA A 23 38.89 3.74 42.83
C ALA A 23 37.79 4.55 43.56
N SER A 24 38.23 5.69 44.10
CA SER A 24 37.52 6.59 45.00
C SER A 24 36.19 7.13 44.45
N CYS A 25 35.14 7.11 45.26
CA CYS A 25 33.87 7.76 44.97
C CYS A 25 34.01 9.29 45.07
N ALA A 26 34.17 9.96 43.93
CA ALA A 26 33.80 11.37 43.79
C ALA A 26 32.72 11.46 42.71
N SER A 27 31.54 11.96 43.07
CA SER A 27 30.43 12.13 42.12
C SER A 27 30.80 13.17 41.05
N PRO A 28 30.51 12.93 39.76
CA PRO A 28 30.67 13.94 38.74
C PRO A 28 29.66 15.08 38.94
N ALA A 29 30.06 16.31 38.62
CA ALA A 29 29.17 17.47 38.63
C ALA A 29 28.02 17.28 37.62
N PRO A 30 26.81 17.81 37.89
CA PRO A 30 25.70 17.74 36.94
C PRO A 30 26.03 18.51 35.65
N PRO A 31 25.53 18.06 34.49
CA PRO A 31 25.71 18.76 33.24
C PRO A 31 25.03 20.15 33.28
N PRO A 32 25.55 21.14 32.54
CA PRO A 32 24.89 22.44 32.41
C PRO A 32 23.50 22.25 31.77
N GLU A 33 22.55 23.10 32.17
CA GLU A 33 21.21 23.11 31.56
C GLU A 33 21.30 23.41 30.05
N PRO A 34 20.46 22.77 29.23
CA PRO A 34 20.45 23.02 27.78
C PRO A 34 20.00 24.46 27.50
N GLU A 35 20.70 25.15 26.60
CA GLU A 35 20.29 26.47 26.12
C GLU A 35 18.87 26.43 25.53
N PRO A 36 18.06 27.48 25.72
CA PRO A 36 16.74 27.57 25.09
C PRO A 36 16.90 27.59 23.57
N ALA A 37 16.03 26.85 22.88
CA ALA A 37 16.04 26.79 21.42
C ALA A 37 15.86 28.20 20.82
N PRO A 38 16.56 28.54 19.73
CA PRO A 38 16.38 29.81 19.04
C PRO A 38 14.93 29.94 18.54
N GLU A 39 14.36 31.15 18.65
CA GLU A 39 13.02 31.42 18.13
C GLU A 39 12.94 31.10 16.63
N PRO A 40 11.84 30.49 16.16
CA PRO A 40 11.68 30.19 14.75
C PRO A 40 11.62 31.48 13.93
N PRO A 41 12.21 31.51 12.73
CA PRO A 41 12.13 32.69 11.86
C PRO A 41 10.67 33.03 11.55
N PRO A 42 10.33 34.32 11.37
CA PRO A 42 8.97 34.72 11.03
C PRO A 42 8.55 34.04 9.72
N ALA A 43 7.36 33.45 9.73
CA ALA A 43 6.81 32.75 8.57
C ALA A 43 6.80 33.69 7.35
N ALA A 44 7.59 33.34 6.34
CA ALA A 44 7.54 34.03 5.06
C ALA A 44 6.12 33.92 4.50
N ALA A 45 5.50 35.06 4.20
CA ALA A 45 4.19 35.11 3.58
C ALA A 45 4.22 34.33 2.25
N ALA A 46 3.51 33.19 2.22
CA ALA A 46 3.43 32.35 1.03
C ALA A 46 2.60 33.07 -0.04
N ALA A 47 3.23 33.34 -1.19
CA ALA A 47 2.53 33.74 -2.40
C ALA A 47 1.57 32.62 -2.83
N SER A 48 0.30 32.96 -3.01
CA SER A 48 -0.79 32.06 -3.41
C SER A 48 -0.76 31.71 -4.90
N GLY A 49 0.32 31.08 -5.35
CA GLY A 49 0.42 30.46 -6.66
C GLY A 49 0.53 28.95 -6.48
N GLY A 50 -0.58 28.25 -6.33
CA GLY A 50 -0.58 26.79 -6.21
C GLY A 50 0.04 26.17 -7.45
N VAL A 51 1.15 25.45 -7.30
CA VAL A 51 1.66 24.58 -8.36
C VAL A 51 0.62 23.50 -8.60
N MET A 52 0.18 23.31 -9.86
CA MET A 52 -0.61 22.14 -10.26
C MET A 52 0.16 20.89 -9.83
N ARG A 53 -0.33 20.20 -8.81
CA ARG A 53 0.42 19.09 -8.20
C ARG A 53 0.53 17.87 -9.12
N VAL A 54 -0.44 17.66 -10.01
CA VAL A 54 -0.47 16.56 -11.00
C VAL A 54 -1.17 17.05 -12.27
N ALA A 55 -0.58 16.78 -13.44
CA ALA A 55 -1.21 17.04 -14.74
C ALA A 55 -2.13 15.90 -15.18
N GLU A 56 -2.99 16.15 -16.16
CA GLU A 56 -3.62 15.07 -16.91
C GLU A 56 -2.55 14.17 -17.54
N PHE A 57 -2.86 12.89 -17.68
CA PHE A 57 -1.93 11.88 -18.18
C PHE A 57 -2.65 11.10 -19.28
N GLU A 58 -1.95 10.86 -20.37
CA GLU A 58 -2.44 10.10 -21.52
C GLU A 58 -2.22 8.60 -21.27
N HIS A 59 -3.28 7.80 -21.41
CA HIS A 59 -3.17 6.34 -21.28
C HIS A 59 -2.28 5.80 -22.40
N LEU A 60 -1.38 4.89 -22.02
CA LEU A 60 -0.52 4.24 -23.01
C LEU A 60 -1.33 3.27 -23.86
N THR A 61 -1.25 3.43 -25.18
CA THR A 61 -1.87 2.50 -26.14
C THR A 61 -1.00 1.28 -26.43
N THR A 62 0.25 1.27 -25.96
CA THR A 62 1.22 0.19 -26.14
C THR A 62 2.07 0.00 -24.89
N PRO A 63 2.41 -1.24 -24.50
CA PRO A 63 3.32 -1.50 -23.37
C PRO A 63 4.70 -0.85 -23.55
N ARG A 64 5.31 -0.37 -22.46
CA ARG A 64 6.71 0.16 -22.45
C ARG A 64 7.76 -0.93 -22.38
N VAL A 65 7.37 -2.13 -21.94
CA VAL A 65 8.24 -3.30 -21.80
C VAL A 65 7.77 -4.38 -22.76
N ASP A 66 8.70 -5.24 -23.18
CA ASP A 66 8.37 -6.38 -24.01
C ASP A 66 7.57 -7.41 -23.22
N LEU A 67 6.29 -7.52 -23.53
CA LEU A 67 5.40 -8.52 -22.96
C LEU A 67 5.22 -9.73 -23.90
N SER A 68 5.89 -9.79 -25.06
CA SER A 68 5.62 -10.79 -26.11
C SER A 68 6.09 -12.21 -25.81
N ASN A 69 6.96 -12.40 -24.80
CA ASN A 69 7.36 -13.73 -24.34
C ASN A 69 6.19 -14.41 -23.62
N GLU A 70 5.36 -15.11 -24.39
CA GLU A 70 4.31 -16.00 -23.92
C GLU A 70 4.93 -17.29 -23.40
N ALA A 71 5.37 -17.28 -22.14
CA ALA A 71 5.32 -18.52 -21.38
C ALA A 71 3.82 -18.86 -21.24
N ASP A 72 3.39 -19.97 -21.85
CA ASP A 72 1.97 -20.34 -21.98
C ASP A 72 1.20 -20.15 -20.66
N GLY A 73 0.16 -19.31 -20.70
CA GLY A 73 -0.80 -19.12 -19.60
C GLY A 73 -0.48 -18.01 -18.57
N GLU A 74 0.63 -17.28 -18.69
CA GLU A 74 0.92 -16.16 -17.80
C GLU A 74 0.13 -14.89 -18.16
N SER A 75 -0.56 -14.29 -17.17
CA SER A 75 -1.24 -13.01 -17.37
C SER A 75 -0.27 -11.89 -17.80
N PRO A 76 -0.70 -10.88 -18.61
CA PRO A 76 0.13 -9.73 -18.97
C PRO A 76 0.76 -9.03 -17.77
N LEU A 77 0.05 -8.98 -16.64
CA LEU A 77 0.55 -8.43 -15.39
C LEU A 77 1.77 -9.19 -14.84
N ARG A 78 1.77 -10.53 -14.90
CA ARG A 78 2.90 -11.35 -14.46
C ARG A 78 4.14 -11.15 -15.33
N ARG A 79 3.96 -10.99 -16.64
CA ARG A 79 5.06 -10.69 -17.58
C ARG A 79 5.69 -9.31 -17.35
N ALA A 80 4.91 -8.33 -16.89
CA ALA A 80 5.41 -6.99 -16.58
C ALA A 80 6.37 -6.95 -15.38
N CYS A 81 6.33 -7.96 -14.50
CA CYS A 81 7.32 -8.16 -13.43
C CYS A 81 7.75 -9.64 -13.41
N PRO A 82 8.73 -10.06 -14.22
CA PRO A 82 9.01 -11.47 -14.40
C PRO A 82 9.63 -12.13 -13.16
N GLU A 83 9.23 -13.37 -12.87
CA GLU A 83 9.78 -14.20 -11.77
C GLU A 83 11.31 -14.43 -11.89
N SER A 84 11.93 -14.13 -13.03
CA SER A 84 13.39 -14.16 -13.17
C SER A 84 14.11 -13.07 -12.35
N GLN A 85 13.41 -12.03 -11.90
CA GLN A 85 13.96 -10.96 -11.07
C GLN A 85 13.54 -11.13 -9.60
N GLU A 86 14.51 -11.14 -8.69
CA GLU A 86 14.27 -11.30 -7.24
C GLU A 86 13.25 -10.30 -6.69
N ASN A 87 13.36 -9.03 -7.08
CA ASN A 87 12.40 -7.99 -6.67
C ASN A 87 10.96 -8.30 -7.12
N CYS A 88 10.79 -8.88 -8.31
CA CYS A 88 9.48 -9.29 -8.81
C CYS A 88 8.94 -10.53 -8.08
N GLN A 89 9.80 -11.50 -7.76
CA GLN A 89 9.41 -12.66 -6.94
C GLN A 89 8.86 -12.19 -5.58
N VAL A 90 9.60 -11.31 -4.90
CA VAL A 90 9.21 -10.76 -3.60
C VAL A 90 7.94 -9.91 -3.71
N TYR A 91 7.84 -9.10 -4.76
CA TYR A 91 6.63 -8.30 -5.03
C TYR A 91 5.38 -9.18 -5.23
N TRP A 92 5.48 -10.28 -5.98
CA TRP A 92 4.36 -11.20 -6.17
C TRP A 92 4.03 -12.00 -4.92
N ALA A 93 5.02 -12.37 -4.13
CA ALA A 93 4.80 -12.99 -2.83
C ALA A 93 4.06 -12.04 -1.88
N TYR A 94 4.48 -10.78 -1.81
CA TYR A 94 3.82 -9.74 -1.02
C TYR A 94 2.39 -9.49 -1.49
N THR A 95 2.18 -9.24 -2.78
CA THR A 95 0.84 -8.97 -3.33
C THR A 95 -0.12 -10.13 -3.18
N GLY A 96 0.34 -11.35 -3.49
CA GLY A 96 -0.44 -12.55 -3.29
C GLY A 96 -0.78 -12.81 -1.82
N ASN A 97 0.10 -12.44 -0.88
CA ASN A 97 -0.15 -12.61 0.54
C ASN A 97 -1.32 -11.74 1.02
N TRP A 98 -1.30 -10.43 0.75
CA TRP A 98 -2.36 -9.56 1.27
C TRP A 98 -3.69 -9.75 0.52
N MET A 99 -3.69 -10.21 -0.73
CA MET A 99 -4.96 -10.57 -1.42
C MET A 99 -5.65 -11.80 -0.81
N ARG A 100 -4.88 -12.78 -0.30
CA ARG A 100 -5.43 -14.01 0.28
C ARG A 100 -5.77 -13.89 1.76
N ASN A 101 -5.04 -13.03 2.49
CA ASN A 101 -5.10 -12.93 3.93
C ASN A 101 -5.76 -11.63 4.39
N THR A 102 -6.97 -11.38 3.89
CA THR A 102 -7.76 -10.19 4.25
C THR A 102 -8.73 -10.46 5.38
N ILE A 103 -8.98 -9.48 6.24
CA ILE A 103 -9.99 -9.56 7.32
C ILE A 103 -11.20 -8.64 7.10
N LEU A 104 -11.12 -7.70 6.15
CA LEU A 104 -12.28 -6.92 5.72
C LEU A 104 -13.28 -7.78 4.93
N PRO A 105 -14.60 -7.55 5.09
CA PRO A 105 -15.62 -8.12 4.20
C PRO A 105 -15.33 -7.81 2.74
N VAL A 106 -15.52 -8.80 1.85
CA VAL A 106 -15.17 -8.71 0.43
C VAL A 106 -15.75 -7.44 -0.20
N ARG A 107 -17.05 -7.17 -0.01
CA ARG A 107 -17.73 -5.98 -0.52
C ARG A 107 -17.03 -4.66 -0.12
N HIS A 108 -16.59 -4.56 1.14
CA HIS A 108 -15.94 -3.34 1.65
C HIS A 108 -14.55 -3.14 1.05
N ARG A 109 -13.82 -4.24 0.80
CA ARG A 109 -12.56 -4.19 0.06
C ARG A 109 -12.81 -3.69 -1.36
N GLU A 110 -13.79 -4.26 -2.07
CA GLU A 110 -14.04 -3.88 -3.46
C GLU A 110 -14.42 -2.40 -3.61
N LEU A 111 -15.13 -1.80 -2.65
CA LEU A 111 -15.37 -0.35 -2.62
C LEU A 111 -14.06 0.46 -2.51
N LEU A 112 -13.16 0.09 -1.60
CA LEU A 112 -11.84 0.74 -1.47
C LEU A 112 -11.03 0.58 -2.76
N ILE A 113 -11.07 -0.60 -3.38
CA ILE A 113 -10.29 -0.95 -4.56
C ILE A 113 -10.80 -0.21 -5.80
N LEU A 114 -12.09 -0.31 -6.09
CA LEU A 114 -12.72 0.37 -7.23
C LEU A 114 -12.55 1.88 -7.14
N ARG A 115 -12.72 2.47 -5.94
CA ARG A 115 -12.49 3.90 -5.76
C ARG A 115 -11.02 4.28 -5.97
N THR A 116 -10.09 3.48 -5.45
CA THR A 116 -8.66 3.67 -5.68
C THR A 116 -8.30 3.54 -7.16
N ALA A 117 -8.90 2.58 -7.87
CA ALA A 117 -8.70 2.37 -9.30
C ALA A 117 -9.18 3.56 -10.11
N TRP A 118 -10.39 4.08 -9.81
CA TRP A 118 -10.92 5.30 -10.42
C TRP A 118 -9.97 6.49 -10.22
N LEU A 119 -9.61 6.78 -8.96
CA LEU A 119 -8.72 7.91 -8.62
C LEU A 119 -7.32 7.78 -9.23
N SER A 120 -6.83 6.55 -9.38
CA SER A 120 -5.50 6.28 -9.93
C SER A 120 -5.51 6.02 -11.45
N ARG A 121 -6.67 6.11 -12.10
CA ARG A 121 -6.90 5.75 -13.50
C ARG A 121 -6.35 4.36 -13.86
N GLY A 122 -6.61 3.37 -13.00
CA GLY A 122 -6.13 2.00 -13.15
C GLY A 122 -7.12 1.13 -13.91
N ASP A 123 -7.08 1.16 -15.24
CA ASP A 123 -7.97 0.37 -16.12
C ASP A 123 -7.95 -1.12 -15.81
N TYR A 124 -6.74 -1.69 -15.69
CA TYR A 124 -6.57 -3.10 -15.38
C TYR A 124 -7.22 -3.48 -14.04
N ILE A 125 -7.03 -2.64 -13.02
CA ILE A 125 -7.60 -2.87 -11.68
C ILE A 125 -9.11 -2.77 -11.78
N TRP A 126 -9.64 -1.69 -12.38
CA TRP A 126 -11.08 -1.49 -12.51
C TRP A 126 -11.76 -2.69 -13.18
N GLY A 127 -11.27 -3.12 -14.34
CA GLY A 127 -11.90 -4.22 -15.07
C GLY A 127 -11.93 -5.53 -14.28
N ARG A 128 -10.85 -5.87 -13.59
CA ARG A 128 -10.80 -7.07 -12.74
C ARG A 128 -11.72 -6.96 -11.52
N HIS A 129 -11.79 -5.79 -10.91
CA HIS A 129 -12.51 -5.56 -9.66
C HIS A 129 -13.98 -5.19 -9.86
N ASP A 130 -14.40 -4.83 -11.07
CA ASP A 130 -15.81 -4.74 -11.44
C ASP A 130 -16.49 -6.12 -11.33
N GLU A 131 -15.87 -7.17 -11.90
CA GLU A 131 -16.38 -8.55 -11.80
C GLU A 131 -16.39 -9.05 -10.35
N ILE A 132 -15.26 -8.90 -9.64
CA ILE A 132 -15.14 -9.33 -8.23
C ILE A 132 -16.11 -8.55 -7.34
N GLY A 133 -16.30 -7.25 -7.60
CA GLY A 133 -17.28 -6.41 -6.93
C GLY A 133 -18.70 -6.94 -7.07
N LYS A 134 -19.09 -7.34 -8.29
CA LYS A 134 -20.39 -7.95 -8.56
C LYS A 134 -20.57 -9.28 -7.83
N GLU A 135 -19.54 -10.12 -7.83
CA GLU A 135 -19.54 -11.38 -7.08
C GLU A 135 -19.64 -11.15 -5.56
N ALA A 136 -19.08 -10.05 -5.07
CA ALA A 136 -19.20 -9.60 -3.68
C ALA A 136 -20.54 -8.95 -3.33
N GLY A 137 -21.46 -8.86 -4.30
CA GLY A 137 -22.80 -8.32 -4.12
C GLY A 137 -22.95 -6.82 -4.41
N LEU A 138 -21.96 -6.17 -5.03
CA LEU A 138 -22.15 -4.82 -5.58
C LEU A 138 -23.03 -4.87 -6.83
N SER A 139 -24.03 -4.01 -6.88
CA SER A 139 -24.83 -3.80 -8.10
C SER A 139 -24.05 -3.00 -9.13
N ALA A 140 -24.46 -3.07 -10.41
CA ALA A 140 -23.88 -2.25 -11.47
C ALA A 140 -24.05 -0.76 -11.19
N GLU A 141 -25.19 -0.37 -10.59
CA GLU A 141 -25.49 0.99 -10.17
C GLU A 141 -24.55 1.47 -9.05
N GLU A 142 -24.22 0.60 -8.10
CA GLU A 142 -23.23 0.92 -7.05
C GLU A 142 -21.84 1.09 -7.64
N ILE A 143 -21.41 0.20 -8.54
CA ILE A 143 -20.09 0.30 -9.19
C ILE A 143 -20.00 1.60 -10.00
N ALA A 144 -21.04 1.96 -10.76
CA ALA A 144 -21.09 3.24 -11.45
C ALA A 144 -20.98 4.42 -10.47
N ARG A 145 -21.72 4.36 -9.35
CA ARG A 145 -21.71 5.40 -8.30
C ARG A 145 -20.34 5.58 -7.63
N VAL A 146 -19.46 4.57 -7.65
CA VAL A 146 -18.09 4.71 -7.13
C VAL A 146 -17.32 5.85 -7.84
N THR A 147 -17.63 6.12 -9.10
CA THR A 147 -17.00 7.21 -9.88
C THR A 147 -17.40 8.60 -9.36
N GLU A 148 -18.63 8.74 -8.85
CA GLU A 148 -19.18 9.99 -8.29
C GLU A 148 -18.59 10.32 -6.91
N GLY A 149 -18.22 9.29 -6.14
CA GLY A 149 -17.51 9.43 -4.88
C GLY A 149 -18.36 9.32 -3.61
N PRO A 150 -17.77 9.64 -2.44
CA PRO A 150 -18.35 9.32 -1.13
C PRO A 150 -19.62 10.13 -0.79
N ASP A 151 -19.85 11.26 -1.46
CA ASP A 151 -20.99 12.15 -1.20
C ASP A 151 -22.18 11.88 -2.15
N ALA A 152 -22.04 10.92 -3.06
CA ALA A 152 -23.12 10.48 -3.93
C ALA A 152 -24.26 9.85 -3.13
N ALA A 153 -25.51 10.13 -3.52
CA ALA A 153 -26.68 9.61 -2.84
C ALA A 153 -26.81 8.09 -3.02
N GLY A 154 -27.20 7.38 -1.96
CA GLY A 154 -27.47 5.94 -2.00
C GLY A 154 -26.41 5.06 -1.35
N TRP A 155 -25.32 5.63 -0.84
CA TRP A 155 -24.42 4.93 0.08
C TRP A 155 -24.99 4.84 1.49
N SER A 156 -24.66 3.77 2.20
CA SER A 156 -24.72 3.81 3.66
C SER A 156 -23.62 4.72 4.22
N ASP A 157 -23.79 5.21 5.44
CA ASP A 157 -22.81 6.08 6.11
C ASP A 157 -21.41 5.42 6.17
N PHE A 158 -21.37 4.10 6.38
CA PHE A 158 -20.12 3.38 6.47
C PHE A 158 -19.47 3.13 5.10
N GLU A 159 -20.23 2.81 4.06
CA GLU A 159 -19.70 2.69 2.70
C GLU A 159 -19.16 4.02 2.17
N ALA A 160 -19.87 5.13 2.46
CA ALA A 160 -19.37 6.47 2.18
C ALA A 160 -18.05 6.76 2.94
N THR A 161 -17.91 6.25 4.16
CA THR A 161 -16.67 6.35 4.94
C THR A 161 -15.52 5.59 4.28
N LEU A 162 -15.75 4.37 3.77
CA LEU A 162 -14.73 3.61 3.04
C LEU A 162 -14.25 4.34 1.78
N LEU A 163 -15.19 4.88 0.99
CA LEU A 163 -14.85 5.67 -0.20
C LEU A 163 -14.05 6.94 0.18
N ARG A 164 -14.42 7.59 1.29
CA ARG A 164 -13.71 8.77 1.80
C ARG A 164 -12.29 8.45 2.27
N VAL A 165 -12.06 7.28 2.86
CA VAL A 165 -10.70 6.79 3.18
C VAL A 165 -9.83 6.72 1.93
N ALA A 166 -10.37 6.17 0.82
CA ALA A 166 -9.65 6.12 -0.45
C ALA A 166 -9.34 7.52 -1.00
N ASP A 167 -10.32 8.45 -0.97
CA ASP A 167 -10.16 9.83 -1.42
C ASP A 167 -9.08 10.59 -0.61
N GLU A 168 -9.14 10.51 0.72
CA GLU A 168 -8.20 11.20 1.59
C GLU A 168 -6.77 10.63 1.46
N LEU A 169 -6.62 9.32 1.36
CA LEU A 169 -5.31 8.70 1.09
C LEU A 169 -4.77 9.07 -0.29
N HIS A 170 -5.64 9.16 -1.32
CA HIS A 170 -5.25 9.57 -2.67
C HIS A 170 -4.87 11.06 -2.76
N THR A 171 -5.54 11.94 -2.02
CA THR A 171 -5.29 13.39 -2.10
C THR A 171 -4.20 13.86 -1.14
N SER A 172 -4.21 13.32 0.08
CA SER A 172 -3.44 13.83 1.22
C SER A 172 -2.41 12.85 1.76
N ARG A 173 -2.45 11.57 1.33
CA ARG A 173 -1.66 10.47 1.92
C ARG A 173 -1.89 10.33 3.43
N PHE A 174 -3.06 10.75 3.88
CA PHE A 174 -3.43 10.87 5.29
C PHE A 174 -4.94 10.77 5.41
N VAL A 175 -5.43 10.06 6.43
CA VAL A 175 -6.85 9.98 6.78
C VAL A 175 -7.12 10.94 7.93
N SER A 176 -8.11 11.80 7.80
CA SER A 176 -8.48 12.78 8.83
C SER A 176 -8.99 12.10 10.10
N ASP A 177 -8.88 12.78 11.24
CA ASP A 177 -9.38 12.25 12.52
C ASP A 177 -10.89 11.94 12.47
N ALA A 178 -11.66 12.74 11.71
CA ALA A 178 -13.09 12.53 11.51
C ALA A 178 -13.36 11.23 10.74
N THR A 179 -12.69 11.03 9.60
CA THR A 179 -12.83 9.81 8.80
C THR A 179 -12.28 8.59 9.54
N TRP A 180 -11.17 8.72 10.27
CA TRP A 180 -10.62 7.67 11.10
C TRP A 180 -11.58 7.25 12.22
N THR A 181 -12.21 8.22 12.90
CA THR A 181 -13.21 7.97 13.94
C THR A 181 -14.45 7.28 13.36
N ALA A 182 -14.94 7.73 12.21
CA ALA A 182 -16.07 7.12 11.53
C ALA A 182 -15.76 5.67 11.11
N LEU A 183 -14.56 5.41 10.58
CA LEU A 183 -14.12 4.06 10.25
C LEU A 183 -14.07 3.17 11.51
N GLY A 184 -13.63 3.74 12.62
CA GLY A 184 -13.56 3.08 13.93
C GLY A 184 -14.92 2.76 14.57
N ALA A 185 -16.03 3.25 14.01
CA ALA A 185 -17.37 2.92 14.50
C ALA A 185 -17.74 1.46 14.22
N GLU A 186 -17.21 0.85 13.15
CA GLU A 186 -17.40 -0.57 12.85
C GLU A 186 -16.11 -1.38 12.88
N TYR A 187 -14.95 -0.75 12.61
CA TYR A 187 -13.68 -1.45 12.48
C TYR A 187 -12.77 -1.28 13.67
N ASN A 188 -12.13 -2.39 14.06
CA ASN A 188 -11.02 -2.37 15.01
C ASN A 188 -9.71 -1.90 14.34
N ALA A 189 -8.66 -1.73 15.14
CA ALA A 189 -7.38 -1.23 14.65
C ALA A 189 -6.71 -2.11 13.58
N ASP A 190 -6.93 -3.43 13.59
CA ASP A 190 -6.41 -4.32 12.53
C ASP A 190 -7.13 -4.07 11.20
N GLN A 191 -8.46 -3.95 11.24
CA GLN A 191 -9.29 -3.66 10.06
C GLN A 191 -9.02 -2.25 9.52
N GLN A 192 -8.84 -1.26 10.38
CA GLN A 192 -8.46 0.10 9.96
C GLN A 192 -7.08 0.10 9.28
N ARG A 193 -6.09 -0.64 9.82
CA ARG A 193 -4.78 -0.80 9.18
C ARG A 193 -4.89 -1.47 7.82
N GLU A 194 -5.72 -2.51 7.71
CA GLU A 194 -5.93 -3.20 6.44
C GLU A 194 -6.57 -2.27 5.39
N ALA A 195 -7.55 -1.45 5.76
CA ALA A 195 -8.16 -0.48 4.84
C ALA A 195 -7.10 0.47 4.23
N VAL A 196 -6.18 0.99 5.05
CA VAL A 196 -5.05 1.81 4.59
C VAL A 196 -4.11 1.01 3.69
N GLN A 197 -3.81 -0.24 4.06
CA GLN A 197 -2.93 -1.10 3.27
C GLN A 197 -3.52 -1.44 1.90
N ILE A 198 -4.83 -1.70 1.80
CA ILE A 198 -5.52 -1.95 0.53
C ILE A 198 -5.35 -0.75 -0.39
N VAL A 199 -5.72 0.46 0.05
CA VAL A 199 -5.61 1.67 -0.78
C VAL A 199 -4.16 1.93 -1.22
N GLY A 200 -3.20 1.80 -0.30
CA GLY A 200 -1.78 1.96 -0.62
C GLY A 200 -1.28 0.94 -1.66
N SER A 201 -1.67 -0.32 -1.51
CA SER A 201 -1.23 -1.41 -2.38
C SER A 201 -1.81 -1.29 -3.79
N TYR A 202 -3.09 -0.93 -3.92
CA TYR A 202 -3.70 -0.68 -5.24
C TYR A 202 -3.23 0.61 -5.88
N THR A 203 -2.89 1.64 -5.09
CA THR A 203 -2.22 2.84 -5.63
C THR A 203 -0.86 2.49 -6.24
N GLN A 204 -0.05 1.69 -5.53
CA GLN A 204 1.23 1.22 -6.03
C GLN A 204 1.06 0.34 -7.29
N LEU A 205 0.06 -0.56 -7.28
CA LEU A 205 -0.23 -1.42 -8.42
C LEU A 205 -0.67 -0.61 -9.65
N ALA A 206 -1.49 0.41 -9.46
CA ALA A 206 -1.91 1.32 -10.53
C ALA A 206 -0.70 2.05 -11.13
N MET A 207 0.20 2.57 -10.28
CA MET A 207 1.45 3.18 -10.77
C MET A 207 2.26 2.21 -11.62
N PHE A 208 2.38 0.96 -11.19
CA PHE A 208 3.11 -0.07 -11.91
C PHE A 208 2.47 -0.38 -13.27
N GLN A 209 1.17 -0.66 -13.29
CA GLN A 209 0.44 -1.04 -14.49
C GLN A 209 0.33 0.09 -15.51
N ASN A 210 -0.03 1.30 -15.05
CA ASN A 210 -0.16 2.47 -15.91
C ASN A 210 1.20 2.88 -16.49
N THR A 211 2.27 2.79 -15.70
CA THR A 211 3.62 3.12 -16.18
C THR A 211 4.12 2.10 -17.21
N LEU A 212 3.84 0.82 -17.02
CA LEU A 212 4.32 -0.22 -17.94
C LEU A 212 3.39 -0.42 -19.14
N GLY A 213 2.19 0.14 -19.11
CA GLY A 213 1.19 -0.03 -20.18
C GLY A 213 0.69 -1.47 -20.25
N VAL A 214 0.42 -2.09 -19.08
CA VAL A 214 -0.07 -3.47 -19.02
C VAL A 214 -1.47 -3.53 -19.66
N PRO A 215 -1.67 -4.35 -20.70
CA PRO A 215 -2.96 -4.41 -21.38
C PRO A 215 -3.99 -5.13 -20.51
N LEU A 216 -5.25 -4.72 -20.65
CA LEU A 216 -6.39 -5.48 -20.15
C LEU A 216 -6.43 -6.87 -20.81
N PRO A 217 -6.77 -7.94 -20.08
CA PRO A 217 -7.08 -9.22 -20.70
C PRO A 217 -8.34 -9.11 -21.56
N ASP A 218 -8.45 -9.95 -22.60
CA ASP A 218 -9.63 -10.00 -23.44
C ASP A 218 -10.91 -10.22 -22.63
N GLY A 219 -11.98 -9.50 -22.99
CA GLY A 219 -13.28 -9.61 -22.34
C GLY A 219 -13.48 -8.69 -21.12
N TYR A 220 -12.42 -8.06 -20.62
CA TYR A 220 -12.52 -7.07 -19.55
C TYR A 220 -12.77 -5.67 -20.10
N MET A 221 -13.68 -4.92 -19.47
CA MET A 221 -13.86 -3.50 -19.71
C MET A 221 -13.05 -2.69 -18.70
N GLY A 222 -12.33 -1.67 -19.17
CA GLY A 222 -11.57 -0.76 -18.31
C GLY A 222 -12.45 0.21 -17.55
N LEU A 223 -11.88 1.37 -17.19
CA LEU A 223 -12.66 2.44 -16.58
C LEU A 223 -13.80 2.89 -17.51
N PRO A 224 -14.93 3.34 -16.94
CA PRO A 224 -15.96 4.00 -17.72
C PRO A 224 -15.43 5.34 -18.27
N ASP A 225 -15.99 5.75 -19.41
CA ASP A 225 -15.71 7.04 -20.06
C ASP A 225 -16.10 8.25 -19.19
#